data_AF-A0A7M6DP00-F1
#
_entry.id   AF-A0A7M6DP00-F1
#
_cell.length_a   1.000
_cell.length_b   1.000
_cell.length_c   1.000
_cell.angle_alpha   90.00
_cell.angle_beta   90.00
_cell.angle_gamma   90.00
#
_symmetry.space_group_name_H-M   'P 1'
#
loop_
_entity.id
_entity.type
_entity.pdbx_description
1 polymer ?
#
loop_
_entity_poly.entity_id
_entity_poly.type
_entity_poly.pdbx_seq_one_letter_code
_entity_poly.pdbx_strand_id
1 'polypeptide(L)'
;MGIYNIDYVKILVLVFLFATFYWLMLPGKPVENTSSSIAVNTESSTLKKTTKSPAAVLEAQLAEKVEVIKQRHAKVVEEKDGMIEKLRQDLDKAKYNDNKSKEKLEAEIDKISAKSDEILKSKNELQKENEELKTKFEELHKAGEKDDSNKVVSSPETDHKTDVKLVPFKGMKLIHMDLKGAPPKVEYFLEVMEISQKFGATGLLIEYEDMFPWSGDLKMVARKNAYTQEQLKNILNKAAELKLEIVPLIQTFGHLEFVLKHKEFATLRAKKDVTTSICPLNNQSLPLIKKMLDQVVDFHQNLKWIHLGGDEVWNVKSCDRCHGNYTDVDLFHRHMIPIMQYVKSKSENLRPVIWDDMMRKWNVSDMKVMAKHVVPMVWGYVSDLSTYRSYPTDMWEKYMQAFPTIFFASSFKGALKPWSNFVPTQQHLDNHLSWLKIFKKYQDNGKKVEGVALTGWSRFDHYGPLCETLPAGIPTMVLCLSILDHGGFDKDVHDKTSKLLGFPKPFQTNVNYFKLYKPENATFKGQQFYNFVGTFEKYNGWKEWAEVRLKGWSRPYNVKKGHLSYFQLNETRHGLEKSSRELMKLRVKGKEVLSNFFDDETVTEWLEDKIDATSHVIDKELKQVKEMISKHF
;
A
#
# COMPACT_ATOMS: atom_id res chain seq x y z
N MET A 1 48.10 -59.78 26.74
CA MET A 1 47.68 -60.60 25.58
C MET A 1 46.34 -60.03 25.12
N GLY A 2 46.10 -59.52 23.93
CA GLY A 2 46.84 -59.54 22.67
C GLY A 2 45.77 -59.40 21.58
N ILE A 3 45.77 -58.25 20.89
CA ILE A 3 45.32 -58.04 19.51
C ILE A 3 43.81 -58.23 19.23
N TYR A 4 43.11 -57.12 18.99
CA TYR A 4 42.46 -56.94 17.68
C TYR A 4 42.82 -55.56 17.13
N ASN A 5 43.76 -55.59 16.18
CA ASN A 5 44.01 -54.55 15.19
C ASN A 5 42.68 -54.12 14.57
N ILE A 6 42.22 -52.91 14.86
CA ILE A 6 41.34 -52.18 13.94
C ILE A 6 42.25 -51.29 13.12
N ASP A 7 42.47 -51.79 11.91
CA ASP A 7 43.26 -51.29 10.81
C ASP A 7 43.11 -49.77 10.65
N TYR A 8 44.12 -49.00 11.10
CA TYR A 8 44.15 -47.54 10.93
C TYR A 8 44.03 -47.14 9.46
N VAL A 9 44.41 -48.01 8.54
CA VAL A 9 44.21 -47.81 7.10
C VAL A 9 42.73 -47.84 6.73
N LYS A 10 41.89 -48.63 7.41
CA LYS A 10 40.43 -48.63 7.19
C LYS A 10 39.74 -47.40 7.81
N ILE A 11 40.22 -46.90 8.95
CA ILE A 11 39.74 -45.64 9.54
C ILE A 11 40.20 -44.45 8.69
N LEU A 12 41.43 -44.46 8.18
CA LEU A 12 41.89 -43.46 7.22
C LEU A 12 41.15 -43.57 5.89
N VAL A 13 40.84 -44.76 5.39
CA VAL A 13 39.99 -44.94 4.20
C VAL A 13 38.56 -44.48 4.47
N LEU A 14 38.00 -44.67 5.67
CA LEU A 14 36.68 -44.15 6.06
C LEU A 14 36.68 -42.62 6.23
N VAL A 15 37.74 -42.05 6.81
CA VAL A 15 37.93 -40.59 6.91
C VAL A 15 38.22 -40.00 5.54
N PHE A 16 38.93 -40.70 4.65
CA PHE A 16 39.18 -40.29 3.28
C PHE A 16 37.92 -40.43 2.42
N LEU A 17 37.06 -41.42 2.68
CA LEU A 17 35.73 -41.57 2.07
C LEU A 17 34.73 -40.53 2.59
N PHE A 18 34.74 -40.21 3.89
CA PHE A 18 33.94 -39.12 4.46
C PHE A 18 34.47 -37.74 4.01
N ALA A 19 35.78 -37.59 3.83
CA ALA A 19 36.40 -36.40 3.28
C ALA A 19 36.17 -36.28 1.77
N THR A 20 36.17 -37.38 0.99
CA THR A 20 35.74 -37.34 -0.43
C THR A 20 34.24 -37.09 -0.55
N PHE A 21 33.40 -37.53 0.41
CA PHE A 21 31.97 -37.20 0.46
C PHE A 21 31.70 -35.74 0.91
N TYR A 22 32.48 -35.20 1.84
CA TYR A 22 32.49 -33.80 2.28
C TYR A 22 33.15 -32.86 1.25
N TRP A 23 34.02 -33.38 0.38
CA TRP A 23 34.67 -32.65 -0.73
C TRP A 23 33.89 -32.74 -2.05
N LEU A 24 33.15 -33.82 -2.32
CA LEU A 24 32.16 -33.92 -3.43
C LEU A 24 30.87 -33.13 -3.15
N MET A 25 30.60 -32.74 -1.89
CA MET A 25 29.50 -31.84 -1.48
C MET A 25 29.93 -30.37 -1.38
N LEU A 26 31.17 -30.08 -1.79
CA LEU A 26 31.66 -28.77 -2.22
C LEU A 26 31.95 -28.84 -3.74
N PRO A 27 31.87 -27.70 -4.43
CA PRO A 27 30.84 -27.39 -5.42
C PRO A 27 30.98 -28.11 -6.78
N GLY A 28 29.85 -28.57 -7.33
CA GLY A 28 29.70 -28.93 -8.73
C GLY A 28 28.25 -29.30 -9.04
N LYS A 29 27.51 -28.43 -9.73
CA LYS A 29 26.12 -28.66 -10.14
C LYS A 29 26.02 -29.93 -10.99
N PRO A 30 24.88 -30.66 -10.96
CA PRO A 30 24.13 -30.72 -12.21
C PRO A 30 22.60 -30.68 -12.03
N VAL A 31 21.97 -29.98 -12.96
CA VAL A 31 20.57 -30.17 -13.36
C VAL A 31 20.65 -30.99 -14.64
N GLU A 32 19.95 -32.13 -14.71
CA GLU A 32 19.85 -32.93 -15.95
C GLU A 32 18.83 -32.35 -16.94
N ASN A 33 19.28 -32.23 -18.19
CA ASN A 33 18.58 -32.46 -19.45
C ASN A 33 17.16 -31.89 -19.65
N THR A 34 17.11 -30.74 -20.33
CA THR A 34 16.38 -30.69 -21.61
C THR A 34 17.41 -30.69 -22.75
N SER A 35 17.56 -31.83 -23.40
CA SER A 35 18.31 -31.98 -24.64
C SER A 35 17.56 -31.32 -25.79
N SER A 36 18.12 -30.26 -26.35
CA SER A 36 18.05 -30.00 -27.79
C SER A 36 19.40 -29.44 -28.22
N SER A 37 20.17 -30.33 -28.84
CA SER A 37 21.45 -30.11 -29.47
C SER A 37 21.44 -28.90 -30.41
N ILE A 38 22.42 -28.00 -30.30
CA ILE A 38 23.06 -27.35 -31.44
C ILE A 38 24.53 -27.06 -31.07
N ALA A 39 25.40 -27.50 -31.97
CA ALA A 39 26.85 -27.37 -31.90
C ALA A 39 27.30 -25.91 -31.88
N VAL A 40 28.35 -25.66 -31.10
CA VAL A 40 29.17 -24.45 -31.18
C VAL A 40 29.98 -24.53 -32.46
N ASN A 41 29.79 -23.57 -33.36
CA ASN A 41 30.85 -23.07 -34.21
C ASN A 41 31.09 -21.60 -33.88
N THR A 42 32.37 -21.31 -33.74
CA THR A 42 33.04 -20.04 -33.49
C THR A 42 32.60 -18.94 -34.46
N GLU A 43 32.39 -17.71 -33.96
CA GLU A 43 33.20 -16.55 -34.36
C GLU A 43 32.84 -15.25 -33.61
N SER A 44 33.92 -14.57 -33.24
CA SER A 44 34.13 -13.18 -32.79
C SER A 44 33.07 -12.12 -33.16
N SER A 45 32.66 -11.32 -32.16
CA SER A 45 32.70 -9.84 -32.28
C SER A 45 32.54 -9.09 -30.94
N THR A 46 33.66 -8.48 -30.50
CA THR A 46 33.79 -7.15 -29.87
C THR A 46 32.95 -6.75 -28.63
N LEU A 47 33.57 -6.93 -27.45
CA LEU A 47 33.23 -6.23 -26.20
C LEU A 47 33.46 -4.71 -26.29
N LYS A 48 32.46 -3.91 -25.89
CA LYS A 48 32.67 -2.59 -25.26
C LYS A 48 32.48 -2.74 -23.75
N LYS A 49 33.58 -2.65 -22.99
CA LYS A 49 33.59 -2.60 -21.52
C LYS A 49 33.20 -1.19 -21.05
N THR A 50 32.12 -1.07 -20.29
CA THR A 50 31.90 0.07 -19.37
C THR A 50 32.44 -0.31 -17.99
N THR A 51 33.52 0.34 -17.58
CA THR A 51 34.17 0.15 -16.28
C THR A 51 33.33 0.80 -15.18
N LYS A 52 32.74 0.00 -14.28
CA LYS A 52 32.19 0.50 -13.00
C LYS A 52 33.33 1.05 -12.14
N SER A 53 33.09 2.12 -11.38
CA SER A 53 34.10 2.68 -10.48
C SER A 53 34.50 1.66 -9.40
N PRO A 54 35.76 1.67 -8.91
CA PRO A 54 36.22 0.75 -7.86
C PRO A 54 35.35 0.78 -6.60
N ALA A 55 34.76 1.94 -6.28
CA ALA A 55 33.83 2.09 -5.16
C ALA A 55 32.50 1.33 -5.36
N ALA A 56 31.92 1.39 -6.57
CA ALA A 56 30.67 0.69 -6.88
C ALA A 56 30.84 -0.84 -6.93
N VAL A 57 32.04 -1.33 -7.25
CA VAL A 57 32.38 -2.76 -7.18
C VAL A 57 32.53 -3.21 -5.72
N LEU A 58 33.13 -2.37 -4.87
CA LEU A 58 33.31 -2.67 -3.45
C LEU A 58 31.97 -2.64 -2.67
N GLU A 59 31.08 -1.68 -2.96
CA GLU A 59 29.74 -1.61 -2.36
C GLU A 59 28.87 -2.82 -2.72
N ALA A 60 28.92 -3.28 -3.98
CA ALA A 60 28.20 -4.47 -4.42
C ALA A 60 28.72 -5.74 -3.71
N GLN A 61 30.04 -5.86 -3.54
CA GLN A 61 30.68 -6.98 -2.83
C GLN A 61 30.37 -6.95 -1.32
N LEU A 62 30.24 -5.77 -0.72
CA LEU A 62 29.88 -5.63 0.70
C LEU A 62 28.40 -5.96 0.95
N ALA A 63 27.50 -5.47 0.07
CA ALA A 63 26.08 -5.75 0.15
C ALA A 63 25.77 -7.26 0.00
N GLU A 64 26.47 -7.94 -0.91
CA GLU A 64 26.37 -9.40 -1.10
C GLU A 64 26.82 -10.16 0.15
N LYS A 65 27.93 -9.75 0.79
CA LYS A 65 28.41 -10.36 2.04
C LYS A 65 27.44 -10.15 3.21
N VAL A 66 26.85 -8.96 3.32
CA VAL A 66 25.87 -8.65 4.38
C VAL A 66 24.59 -9.48 4.23
N GLU A 67 24.13 -9.72 3.00
CA GLU A 67 22.93 -10.52 2.75
C GLU A 67 23.15 -12.01 3.05
N VAL A 68 24.33 -12.55 2.70
CA VAL A 68 24.75 -13.91 3.08
C VAL A 68 24.79 -14.09 4.60
N ILE A 69 25.25 -13.08 5.34
CA ILE A 69 25.31 -13.12 6.81
C ILE A 69 23.90 -13.07 7.41
N LYS A 70 22.97 -12.27 6.86
CA LYS A 70 21.57 -12.22 7.31
C LYS A 70 20.85 -13.56 7.12
N GLN A 71 21.03 -14.20 5.96
CA GLN A 71 20.41 -15.49 5.66
C GLN A 71 20.95 -16.64 6.53
N ARG A 72 22.26 -16.63 6.82
CA ARG A 72 22.88 -17.58 7.77
C ARG A 72 22.37 -17.37 9.20
N HIS A 73 22.18 -16.12 9.64
CA HIS A 73 21.66 -15.83 10.97
C HIS A 73 20.20 -16.27 11.14
N ALA A 74 19.34 -16.04 10.14
CA ALA A 74 17.94 -16.45 10.20
C ALA A 74 17.79 -17.97 10.36
N LYS A 75 18.60 -18.75 9.62
CA LYS A 75 18.59 -20.22 9.70
C LYS A 75 19.05 -20.76 11.06
N VAL A 76 20.05 -20.12 11.68
CA VAL A 76 20.53 -20.49 13.02
C VAL A 76 19.49 -20.19 14.11
N VAL A 77 18.74 -19.10 13.98
CA VAL A 77 17.65 -18.77 14.92
C VAL A 77 16.49 -19.76 14.80
N GLU A 78 16.12 -20.15 13.58
CA GLU A 78 15.06 -21.12 13.32
C GLU A 78 15.41 -22.52 13.85
N GLU A 79 16.66 -22.98 13.65
CA GLU A 79 17.14 -24.25 14.20
C GLU A 79 17.22 -24.23 15.75
N LYS A 80 17.61 -23.09 16.35
CA LYS A 80 17.64 -22.90 17.81
C LYS A 80 16.24 -22.97 18.42
N ASP A 81 15.28 -22.25 17.85
CA ASP A 81 13.92 -22.19 18.38
C ASP A 81 13.21 -23.56 18.22
N GLY A 82 13.50 -24.30 17.15
CA GLY A 82 13.04 -25.68 16.98
C GLY A 82 13.61 -26.67 18.00
N MET A 83 14.89 -26.54 18.38
CA MET A 83 15.51 -27.40 19.40
C MET A 83 15.02 -27.08 20.82
N ILE A 84 14.83 -25.79 21.14
CA ILE A 84 14.30 -25.35 22.45
C ILE A 84 12.86 -25.83 22.63
N GLU A 85 12.04 -25.77 21.59
CA GLU A 85 10.64 -26.22 21.64
C GLU A 85 10.56 -27.73 21.86
N LYS A 86 11.42 -28.51 21.20
CA LYS A 86 11.49 -29.97 21.38
C LYS A 86 11.94 -30.36 22.79
N LEU A 87 12.94 -29.68 23.35
CA LEU A 87 13.42 -29.91 24.71
C LEU A 87 12.37 -29.51 25.78
N ARG A 88 11.59 -28.46 25.53
CA ARG A 88 10.47 -28.08 26.42
C ARG A 88 9.36 -29.12 26.41
N GLN A 89 9.04 -29.68 25.25
CA GLN A 89 8.05 -30.76 25.11
C GLN A 89 8.51 -32.06 25.79
N ASP A 90 9.80 -32.38 25.75
CA ASP A 90 10.35 -33.56 26.42
C ASP A 90 10.44 -33.36 27.95
N LEU A 91 10.73 -32.13 28.42
CA LEU A 91 10.71 -31.76 29.84
C LEU A 91 9.30 -31.84 30.45
N ASP A 92 8.27 -31.42 29.70
CA ASP A 92 6.87 -31.52 30.14
C ASP A 92 6.37 -32.97 30.23
N LYS A 93 6.91 -33.88 29.41
CA LYS A 93 6.60 -35.32 29.45
C LYS A 93 7.29 -36.07 30.60
N ALA A 94 8.43 -35.58 31.10
CA ALA A 94 9.24 -36.24 32.12
C ALA A 94 8.75 -36.03 33.58
N LYS A 95 7.56 -35.44 33.78
CA LYS A 95 7.06 -34.93 35.08
C LYS A 95 6.82 -35.97 36.20
N TYR A 96 7.17 -37.24 36.07
CA TYR A 96 7.07 -38.22 37.15
C TYR A 96 8.24 -39.24 37.12
N ASN A 97 9.09 -39.19 38.16
CA ASN A 97 9.90 -40.27 38.74
C ASN A 97 11.43 -40.44 38.50
N ASP A 98 12.21 -39.45 38.03
CA ASP A 98 13.67 -39.50 38.26
C ASP A 98 14.36 -38.12 38.29
N ASN A 99 14.90 -37.72 39.45
CA ASN A 99 15.64 -36.46 39.61
C ASN A 99 16.94 -36.43 38.79
N LYS A 100 17.53 -37.60 38.47
CA LYS A 100 18.83 -37.69 37.78
C LYS A 100 18.75 -37.37 36.29
N SER A 101 17.60 -37.64 35.66
CA SER A 101 17.33 -37.28 34.26
C SER A 101 17.06 -35.79 34.08
N LYS A 102 16.46 -35.15 35.09
CA LYS A 102 16.16 -33.71 35.08
C LYS A 102 17.43 -32.85 35.14
N GLU A 103 18.36 -33.17 36.04
CA GLU A 103 19.66 -32.47 36.13
C GLU A 103 20.48 -32.57 34.83
N LYS A 104 20.39 -33.71 34.13
CA LYS A 104 21.11 -33.93 32.87
C LYS A 104 20.54 -33.08 31.72
N LEU A 105 19.21 -32.91 31.67
CA LEU A 105 18.52 -32.05 30.71
C LEU A 105 18.74 -30.56 31.00
N GLU A 106 18.72 -30.17 32.29
CA GLU A 106 19.04 -28.79 32.71
C GLU A 106 20.49 -28.42 32.35
N ALA A 107 21.45 -29.32 32.57
CA ALA A 107 22.84 -29.11 32.16
C ALA A 107 23.02 -29.00 30.63
N GLU A 108 22.19 -29.68 29.84
CA GLU A 108 22.24 -29.60 28.37
C GLU A 108 21.62 -28.30 27.84
N ILE A 109 20.56 -27.80 28.49
CA ILE A 109 19.96 -26.48 28.24
C ILE A 109 20.95 -25.36 28.59
N ASP A 110 21.67 -25.47 29.71
CA ASP A 110 22.69 -24.49 30.11
C ASP A 110 23.86 -24.45 29.10
N LYS A 111 24.26 -25.62 28.57
CA LYS A 111 25.32 -25.71 27.56
C LYS A 111 24.91 -25.07 26.22
N ILE A 112 23.64 -25.21 25.84
CA ILE A 112 23.07 -24.57 24.64
C ILE A 112 22.93 -23.06 24.86
N SER A 113 22.52 -22.64 26.06
CA SER A 113 22.40 -21.22 26.42
C SER A 113 23.76 -20.52 26.42
N ALA A 114 24.81 -21.16 26.95
CA ALA A 114 26.18 -20.64 26.88
C ALA A 114 26.69 -20.47 25.45
N LYS A 115 26.40 -21.43 24.55
CA LYS A 115 26.70 -21.29 23.11
C LYS A 115 25.89 -20.17 22.45
N SER A 116 24.66 -19.94 22.88
CA SER A 116 23.83 -18.82 22.41
C SER A 116 24.43 -17.47 22.79
N ASP A 117 24.96 -17.34 24.01
CA ASP A 117 25.61 -16.11 24.47
C ASP A 117 26.94 -15.85 23.73
N GLU A 118 27.68 -16.91 23.40
CA GLU A 118 28.91 -16.81 22.59
C GLU A 118 28.61 -16.35 21.15
N ILE A 119 27.53 -16.86 20.54
CA ILE A 119 27.05 -16.42 19.21
C ILE A 119 26.56 -14.96 19.26
N LEU A 120 25.87 -14.55 20.32
CA LEU A 120 25.42 -13.17 20.49
C LEU A 120 26.60 -12.20 20.65
N LYS A 121 27.66 -12.64 21.33
CA LYS A 121 28.91 -11.88 21.45
C LYS A 121 29.59 -11.70 20.09
N SER A 122 29.75 -12.77 19.30
CA SER A 122 30.30 -12.66 17.94
C SER A 122 29.44 -11.79 17.01
N LYS A 123 28.11 -11.78 17.19
CA LYS A 123 27.22 -10.87 16.45
C LYS A 123 27.49 -9.40 16.78
N ASN A 124 27.65 -9.08 18.06
CA ASN A 124 27.93 -7.71 18.50
C ASN A 124 29.30 -7.22 18.03
N GLU A 125 30.30 -8.12 18.00
CA GLU A 125 31.64 -7.85 17.46
C GLU A 125 31.58 -7.54 15.96
N LEU A 126 30.84 -8.33 15.17
CA LEU A 126 30.63 -8.07 13.74
C LEU A 126 29.84 -6.78 13.45
N GLN A 127 28.88 -6.42 14.31
CA GLN A 127 28.17 -5.16 14.21
C GLN A 127 29.08 -3.96 14.46
N LYS A 128 29.98 -4.08 15.43
CA LYS A 128 30.98 -3.05 15.72
C LYS A 128 31.96 -2.88 14.56
N GLU A 129 32.44 -3.98 13.99
CA GLU A 129 33.34 -3.97 12.83
C GLU A 129 32.68 -3.35 11.59
N ASN A 130 31.36 -3.53 11.43
CA ASN A 130 30.59 -2.92 10.35
C ASN A 130 30.41 -1.40 10.53
N GLU A 131 30.19 -0.91 11.76
CA GLU A 131 30.14 0.53 12.03
C GLU A 131 31.53 1.18 11.84
N GLU A 132 32.60 0.52 12.26
CA GLU A 132 33.98 0.98 12.03
C GLU A 132 34.31 1.08 10.53
N LEU A 133 33.90 0.09 9.72
CA LEU A 133 34.04 0.14 8.26
C LEU A 133 33.23 1.26 7.62
N LYS A 134 32.03 1.55 8.15
CA LYS A 134 31.18 2.64 7.67
C LYS A 134 31.78 4.01 7.98
N THR A 135 32.34 4.20 9.18
CA THR A 135 33.09 5.42 9.52
C THR A 135 34.32 5.59 8.63
N LYS A 136 35.08 4.51 8.40
CA LYS A 136 36.27 4.54 7.52
C LYS A 136 35.91 4.86 6.06
N PHE A 137 34.74 4.43 5.61
CA PHE A 137 34.18 4.78 4.30
C PHE A 137 33.81 6.27 4.22
N GLU A 138 33.17 6.84 5.25
CA GLU A 138 32.85 8.27 5.32
C GLU A 138 34.12 9.15 5.39
N GLU A 139 35.18 8.68 6.05
CA GLU A 139 36.49 9.36 6.08
C GLU A 139 37.20 9.33 4.73
N LEU A 140 37.17 8.21 4.01
CA LEU A 140 37.70 8.10 2.65
C LEU A 140 36.93 9.00 1.66
N HIS A 141 35.62 9.14 1.85
CA HIS A 141 34.79 10.03 1.04
C HIS A 141 35.12 11.51 1.28
N LYS A 142 35.39 11.90 2.53
CA LYS A 142 35.85 13.27 2.89
C LYS A 142 37.29 13.57 2.46
N ALA A 143 38.15 12.56 2.37
CA ALA A 143 39.53 12.72 1.90
C ALA A 143 39.60 12.96 0.38
N GLY A 144 38.67 12.39 -0.40
CA GLY A 144 38.54 12.63 -1.85
C GLY A 144 38.03 14.02 -2.22
N GLU A 145 37.37 14.74 -1.31
CA GLU A 145 36.86 16.12 -1.53
C GLU A 145 37.93 17.21 -1.28
N LYS A 146 39.11 16.87 -0.76
CA LYS A 146 40.17 17.84 -0.43
C LYS A 146 41.18 18.12 -1.55
N ASP A 147 41.14 17.37 -2.66
CA ASP A 147 42.16 17.47 -3.72
C ASP A 147 41.72 18.32 -4.94
N ASP A 148 40.50 18.89 -4.92
CA ASP A 148 39.97 19.70 -6.04
C ASP A 148 39.66 21.16 -5.65
N SER A 149 40.13 21.62 -4.49
CA SER A 149 39.95 23.00 -4.03
C SER A 149 41.03 23.95 -4.58
N ASN A 150 41.02 24.20 -5.89
CA ASN A 150 41.66 25.41 -6.46
C ASN A 150 41.12 25.74 -7.87
N LYS A 151 39.87 26.20 -7.95
CA LYS A 151 39.41 27.20 -8.92
C LYS A 151 38.03 27.74 -8.53
N VAL A 152 38.03 28.98 -8.06
CA VAL A 152 36.84 29.75 -7.69
C VAL A 152 36.15 30.26 -8.96
N VAL A 153 34.96 29.75 -9.29
CA VAL A 153 33.91 30.47 -10.02
C VAL A 153 32.54 29.96 -9.52
N SER A 154 31.73 30.90 -9.02
CA SER A 154 30.30 30.86 -8.65
C SER A 154 29.58 29.50 -8.51
N SER A 155 28.97 29.28 -7.33
CA SER A 155 28.09 28.17 -6.97
C SER A 155 27.21 27.62 -8.08
N PRO A 156 27.21 26.29 -8.24
CA PRO A 156 26.03 25.54 -8.60
C PRO A 156 25.71 24.45 -7.55
N GLU A 157 24.41 24.22 -7.40
CA GLU A 157 23.77 23.15 -6.67
C GLU A 157 24.36 21.78 -7.02
N THR A 158 24.64 20.92 -6.04
CA THR A 158 25.00 19.52 -6.29
C THR A 158 23.75 18.68 -6.48
N ASP A 159 23.22 18.79 -7.69
CA ASP A 159 22.24 17.89 -8.26
C ASP A 159 22.95 16.64 -8.79
N HIS A 160 22.85 15.54 -8.05
CA HIS A 160 23.00 14.19 -8.61
C HIS A 160 21.65 13.48 -8.60
N LYS A 161 20.63 14.15 -9.14
CA LYS A 161 19.56 13.45 -9.86
C LYS A 161 19.92 13.53 -11.33
N THR A 162 19.83 12.41 -12.03
CA THR A 162 19.53 12.49 -13.47
C THR A 162 18.25 13.33 -13.57
N ASP A 163 18.40 14.59 -13.96
CA ASP A 163 17.32 15.56 -13.94
C ASP A 163 16.40 15.26 -15.12
N VAL A 164 15.56 14.23 -14.93
CA VAL A 164 14.56 13.83 -15.92
C VAL A 164 13.61 15.01 -16.04
N LYS A 165 13.80 15.81 -17.08
CA LYS A 165 12.91 16.91 -17.41
C LYS A 165 11.50 16.35 -17.57
N LEU A 166 10.68 16.57 -16.55
CA LEU A 166 9.30 16.17 -16.53
C LEU A 166 8.53 16.99 -17.58
N VAL A 167 7.48 16.39 -18.13
CA VAL A 167 6.68 16.99 -19.19
C VAL A 167 5.20 16.96 -18.82
N PRO A 168 4.41 17.95 -19.26
CA PRO A 168 2.96 17.95 -19.09
C PRO A 168 2.30 16.65 -19.56
N PHE A 169 1.40 16.11 -18.75
CA PHE A 169 0.57 14.98 -19.15
C PHE A 169 -0.62 15.46 -19.99
N LYS A 170 -0.75 14.95 -21.21
CA LYS A 170 -1.80 15.35 -22.18
C LYS A 170 -2.90 14.31 -22.40
N GLY A 171 -2.82 13.16 -21.74
CA GLY A 171 -3.85 12.11 -21.80
C GLY A 171 -5.08 12.45 -20.94
N MET A 172 -5.99 11.48 -20.79
CA MET A 172 -7.18 11.66 -19.95
C MET A 172 -6.80 11.80 -18.47
N LYS A 173 -7.41 12.75 -17.76
CA LYS A 173 -7.26 12.92 -16.31
C LYS A 173 -8.60 12.63 -15.66
N LEU A 174 -8.72 11.43 -15.08
CA LEU A 174 -9.96 10.96 -14.49
C LEU A 174 -9.93 11.22 -12.98
N ILE A 175 -10.95 11.88 -12.43
CA ILE A 175 -11.13 11.94 -10.98
C ILE A 175 -11.90 10.70 -10.54
N HIS A 176 -11.30 9.93 -9.62
CA HIS A 176 -11.98 8.78 -9.05
C HIS A 176 -13.00 9.22 -8.00
N MET A 177 -14.24 8.83 -8.22
CA MET A 177 -15.35 8.99 -7.31
C MET A 177 -15.64 7.62 -6.70
N ASP A 178 -14.98 7.35 -5.57
CA ASP A 178 -15.28 6.19 -4.73
C ASP A 178 -16.58 6.46 -3.97
N LEU A 179 -17.66 5.81 -4.41
CA LEU A 179 -18.99 6.02 -3.82
C LEU A 179 -19.22 5.14 -2.59
N LYS A 180 -18.35 4.16 -2.29
CA LYS A 180 -18.58 3.28 -1.15
C LYS A 180 -18.33 4.00 0.16
N GLY A 181 -19.20 3.73 1.13
CA GLY A 181 -19.12 4.31 2.48
C GLY A 181 -19.64 5.75 2.55
N ALA A 182 -18.94 6.70 1.93
CA ALA A 182 -19.20 8.15 2.03
C ALA A 182 -19.51 8.81 0.66
N PRO A 183 -20.60 8.40 -0.01
CA PRO A 183 -21.05 9.04 -1.25
C PRO A 183 -21.43 10.50 -0.99
N PRO A 184 -20.96 11.48 -1.78
CA PRO A 184 -21.35 12.87 -1.59
C PRO A 184 -22.81 13.09 -1.99
N LYS A 185 -23.47 14.09 -1.42
CA LYS A 185 -24.76 14.57 -1.93
C LYS A 185 -24.63 14.98 -3.40
N VAL A 186 -25.72 14.83 -4.16
CA VAL A 186 -25.73 15.12 -5.61
C VAL A 186 -25.26 16.54 -5.87
N GLU A 187 -25.77 17.52 -5.12
CA GLU A 187 -25.43 18.94 -5.27
C GLU A 187 -23.92 19.15 -5.13
N TYR A 188 -23.31 18.52 -4.11
CA TYR A 188 -21.87 18.61 -3.90
C TYR A 188 -21.07 17.84 -4.96
N PHE A 189 -21.57 16.69 -5.42
CA PHE A 189 -20.96 15.96 -6.54
C PHE A 189 -20.86 16.87 -7.77
N LEU A 190 -21.94 17.60 -8.12
CA LEU A 190 -21.94 18.51 -9.26
C LEU A 190 -20.90 19.63 -9.10
N GLU A 191 -20.77 20.21 -7.91
CA GLU A 191 -19.75 21.22 -7.61
C GLU A 191 -18.32 20.67 -7.73
N VAL A 192 -18.09 19.41 -7.31
CA VAL A 192 -16.79 18.74 -7.47
C VAL A 192 -16.46 18.52 -8.95
N MET A 193 -17.44 18.22 -9.79
CA MET A 193 -17.21 18.11 -11.24
C MET A 193 -16.79 19.44 -11.85
N GLU A 194 -17.45 20.54 -11.49
CA GLU A 194 -17.13 21.88 -11.99
C GLU A 194 -15.70 22.30 -11.63
N ILE A 195 -15.31 22.13 -10.36
CA ILE A 195 -13.95 22.47 -9.94
C ILE A 195 -12.93 21.53 -10.59
N SER A 196 -13.20 20.23 -10.69
CA SER A 196 -12.29 19.27 -11.33
C SER A 196 -12.04 19.65 -12.79
N GLN A 197 -13.11 19.95 -13.54
CA GLN A 197 -13.03 20.37 -14.95
C GLN A 197 -12.26 21.69 -15.09
N LYS A 198 -12.52 22.66 -14.21
CA LYS A 198 -11.81 23.95 -14.20
C LYS A 198 -10.30 23.79 -14.04
N PHE A 199 -9.87 22.78 -13.29
CA PHE A 199 -8.45 22.43 -13.09
C PHE A 199 -7.97 21.33 -14.05
N GLY A 200 -8.67 21.11 -15.15
CA GLY A 200 -8.19 20.31 -16.28
C GLY A 200 -8.54 18.83 -16.22
N ALA A 201 -9.36 18.36 -15.29
CA ALA A 201 -9.91 17.00 -15.37
C ALA A 201 -10.70 16.82 -16.68
N THR A 202 -10.58 15.65 -17.30
CA THR A 202 -11.23 15.33 -18.58
C THR A 202 -12.31 14.27 -18.44
N GLY A 203 -12.47 13.69 -17.25
CA GLY A 203 -13.46 12.67 -16.99
C GLY A 203 -13.49 12.23 -15.54
N LEU A 204 -14.34 11.24 -15.27
CA LEU A 204 -14.51 10.61 -13.96
C LEU A 204 -14.37 9.10 -14.08
N LEU A 205 -13.73 8.49 -13.10
CA LEU A 205 -13.83 7.06 -12.83
C LEU A 205 -14.83 6.92 -11.68
N ILE A 206 -16.01 6.35 -11.91
CA ILE A 206 -17.06 6.26 -10.87
C ILE A 206 -17.19 4.82 -10.41
N GLU A 207 -16.72 4.53 -9.20
CA GLU A 207 -16.88 3.22 -8.57
C GLU A 207 -18.22 3.16 -7.81
N TYR A 208 -19.11 2.30 -8.30
CA TYR A 208 -20.52 2.31 -7.90
C TYR A 208 -20.87 1.39 -6.74
N GLU A 209 -20.38 0.14 -6.76
CA GLU A 209 -20.66 -0.91 -5.76
C GLU A 209 -22.13 -0.96 -5.27
N ASP A 210 -22.40 -0.80 -3.96
CA ASP A 210 -23.77 -0.79 -3.39
C ASP A 210 -24.50 0.56 -3.49
N MET A 211 -23.86 1.59 -4.05
CA MET A 211 -24.47 2.90 -4.28
C MET A 211 -25.17 3.03 -5.63
N PHE A 212 -25.06 2.02 -6.50
CA PHE A 212 -25.89 1.91 -7.69
C PHE A 212 -27.33 1.52 -7.32
N PRO A 213 -28.37 2.09 -7.98
CA PRO A 213 -29.77 1.71 -7.79
C PRO A 213 -30.09 0.35 -8.43
N TRP A 214 -29.51 -0.72 -7.88
CA TRP A 214 -29.75 -2.09 -8.34
C TRP A 214 -31.25 -2.44 -8.29
N SER A 215 -31.71 -3.18 -9.28
CA SER A 215 -33.11 -3.56 -9.47
C SER A 215 -33.29 -5.07 -9.67
N GLY A 216 -34.54 -5.54 -9.63
CA GLY A 216 -34.87 -6.96 -9.76
C GLY A 216 -34.22 -7.82 -8.68
N ASP A 217 -33.64 -8.95 -9.08
CA ASP A 217 -32.92 -9.89 -8.19
C ASP A 217 -31.74 -9.23 -7.44
N LEU A 218 -31.20 -8.12 -7.95
CA LEU A 218 -30.08 -7.40 -7.36
C LEU A 218 -30.52 -6.28 -6.41
N LYS A 219 -31.82 -6.02 -6.25
CA LYS A 219 -32.32 -4.90 -5.41
C LYS A 219 -31.77 -4.90 -3.99
N MET A 220 -31.55 -6.07 -3.40
CA MET A 220 -31.01 -6.21 -2.04
C MET A 220 -29.55 -5.77 -1.89
N VAL A 221 -28.80 -5.72 -2.99
CA VAL A 221 -27.40 -5.28 -3.02
C VAL A 221 -27.30 -3.77 -2.85
N ALA A 222 -28.30 -3.01 -3.31
CA ALA A 222 -28.32 -1.57 -3.16
C ALA A 222 -28.45 -1.17 -1.68
N ARG A 223 -27.61 -0.22 -1.25
CA ARG A 223 -27.71 0.38 0.08
C ARG A 223 -29.01 1.18 0.18
N LYS A 224 -29.53 1.35 1.40
CA LYS A 224 -30.79 2.08 1.63
C LYS A 224 -30.73 3.54 1.18
N ASN A 225 -29.56 4.15 1.30
CA ASN A 225 -29.22 5.49 0.85
C ASN A 225 -28.55 5.52 -0.54
N ALA A 226 -28.64 4.44 -1.33
CA ALA A 226 -28.14 4.42 -2.70
C ALA A 226 -28.72 5.59 -3.53
N TYR A 227 -27.96 6.10 -4.50
CA TYR A 227 -28.49 7.13 -5.39
C TYR A 227 -29.69 6.58 -6.16
N THR A 228 -30.73 7.39 -6.29
CA THR A 228 -31.83 7.08 -7.21
C THR A 228 -31.37 7.18 -8.67
N GLN A 229 -32.10 6.53 -9.58
CA GLN A 229 -31.81 6.64 -11.01
C GLN A 229 -31.88 8.10 -11.52
N GLU A 230 -32.79 8.91 -10.98
CA GLU A 230 -32.91 10.33 -11.33
C GLU A 230 -31.68 11.14 -10.88
N GLN A 231 -31.22 10.91 -9.65
CA GLN A 231 -30.02 11.53 -9.12
C GLN A 231 -28.77 11.17 -9.95
N LEU A 232 -28.60 9.89 -10.32
CA LEU A 232 -27.50 9.48 -11.18
C LEU A 232 -27.62 10.07 -12.60
N LYS A 233 -28.83 10.13 -13.18
CA LYS A 233 -29.05 10.80 -14.47
C LYS A 233 -28.67 12.27 -14.41
N ASN A 234 -28.98 12.97 -13.31
CA ASN A 234 -28.56 14.35 -13.10
C ASN A 234 -27.02 14.48 -13.11
N ILE A 235 -26.32 13.59 -12.39
CA ILE A 235 -24.84 13.54 -12.40
C ILE A 235 -24.30 13.32 -13.82
N LEU A 236 -24.84 12.35 -14.56
CA LEU A 236 -24.41 12.05 -15.92
C LEU A 236 -24.69 13.20 -16.91
N ASN A 237 -25.85 13.86 -16.78
CA ASN A 237 -26.19 15.02 -17.59
C ASN A 237 -25.22 16.18 -17.35
N LYS A 238 -24.87 16.44 -16.08
CA LYS A 238 -23.88 17.46 -15.74
C LYS A 238 -22.48 17.10 -16.25
N ALA A 239 -22.09 15.83 -16.19
CA ALA A 239 -20.83 15.37 -16.77
C ALA A 239 -20.79 15.62 -18.29
N ALA A 240 -21.89 15.32 -19.00
CA ALA A 240 -22.02 15.60 -20.43
C ALA A 240 -21.93 17.11 -20.75
N GLU A 241 -22.61 17.96 -19.97
CA GLU A 241 -22.50 19.43 -20.06
C GLU A 241 -21.06 19.92 -19.92
N LEU A 242 -20.34 19.37 -18.94
CA LEU A 242 -18.95 19.70 -18.66
C LEU A 242 -17.95 19.01 -19.61
N LYS A 243 -18.45 18.16 -20.53
CA LYS A 243 -17.65 17.34 -21.46
C LYS A 243 -16.66 16.42 -20.74
N LEU A 244 -17.06 15.91 -19.57
CA LEU A 244 -16.32 14.92 -18.80
C LEU A 244 -16.68 13.51 -19.28
N GLU A 245 -15.67 12.75 -19.70
CA GLU A 245 -15.84 11.33 -20.03
C GLU A 245 -16.18 10.54 -18.76
N ILE A 246 -17.14 9.62 -18.84
CA ILE A 246 -17.53 8.77 -17.71
C ILE A 246 -16.99 7.36 -17.92
N VAL A 247 -16.22 6.87 -16.95
CA VAL A 247 -15.77 5.48 -16.86
C VAL A 247 -16.42 4.85 -15.63
N PRO A 248 -17.51 4.08 -15.77
CA PRO A 248 -18.06 3.34 -14.64
C PRO A 248 -17.09 2.23 -14.24
N LEU A 249 -16.88 2.06 -12.94
CA LEU A 249 -16.12 0.97 -12.34
C LEU A 249 -17.07 0.06 -11.56
N ILE A 250 -17.09 -1.21 -11.96
CA ILE A 250 -17.86 -2.28 -11.32
C ILE A 250 -16.90 -3.41 -10.97
N GLN A 251 -16.95 -3.84 -9.71
CA GLN A 251 -16.17 -4.98 -9.24
C GLN A 251 -16.74 -6.28 -9.81
N THR A 252 -15.88 -7.11 -10.40
CA THR A 252 -16.31 -8.37 -11.07
C THR A 252 -15.56 -9.61 -10.61
N PHE A 253 -14.60 -9.48 -9.69
CA PHE A 253 -13.85 -10.64 -9.18
C PHE A 253 -13.49 -10.51 -7.69
N GLY A 254 -12.62 -9.57 -7.33
CA GLY A 254 -12.38 -9.11 -5.96
C GLY A 254 -13.36 -8.01 -5.56
N HIS A 255 -13.23 -7.51 -4.33
CA HIS A 255 -14.05 -6.42 -3.76
C HIS A 255 -15.58 -6.58 -3.97
N LEU A 256 -16.07 -7.81 -3.86
CA LEU A 256 -17.48 -8.15 -4.02
C LEU A 256 -18.22 -8.25 -2.68
N GLU A 257 -17.70 -7.68 -1.59
CA GLU A 257 -18.30 -7.79 -0.26
C GLU A 257 -19.73 -7.25 -0.24
N PHE A 258 -20.01 -6.18 -0.99
CA PHE A 258 -21.37 -5.64 -1.11
C PHE A 258 -22.38 -6.63 -1.68
N VAL A 259 -21.96 -7.56 -2.54
CA VAL A 259 -22.83 -8.60 -3.10
C VAL A 259 -22.78 -9.85 -2.23
N LEU A 260 -21.58 -10.34 -1.96
CA LEU A 260 -21.38 -11.65 -1.35
C LEU A 260 -21.66 -11.65 0.16
N LYS A 261 -21.86 -10.51 0.82
CA LYS A 261 -22.38 -10.47 2.21
C LYS A 261 -23.80 -11.04 2.35
N HIS A 262 -24.59 -11.00 1.28
CA HIS A 262 -25.96 -11.50 1.26
C HIS A 262 -26.01 -13.03 1.21
N LYS A 263 -26.99 -13.64 1.90
CA LYS A 263 -27.09 -15.11 2.03
C LYS A 263 -27.40 -15.78 0.69
N GLU A 264 -28.14 -15.08 -0.16
CA GLU A 264 -28.56 -15.44 -1.51
C GLU A 264 -27.38 -15.71 -2.43
N PHE A 265 -26.27 -14.99 -2.24
CA PHE A 265 -25.04 -15.12 -3.05
C PHE A 265 -23.92 -15.88 -2.33
N ALA A 266 -24.16 -16.38 -1.12
CA ALA A 266 -23.11 -17.00 -0.29
C ALA A 266 -22.47 -18.24 -0.95
N THR A 267 -23.23 -18.99 -1.77
CA THR A 267 -22.74 -20.18 -2.48
C THR A 267 -21.75 -19.86 -3.61
N LEU A 268 -21.69 -18.59 -4.03
CA LEU A 268 -20.83 -18.09 -5.08
C LEU A 268 -19.44 -17.68 -4.56
N ARG A 269 -19.24 -17.58 -3.24
CA ARG A 269 -17.96 -17.18 -2.65
C ARG A 269 -16.84 -18.15 -3.00
N ALA A 270 -15.63 -17.62 -3.19
CA ALA A 270 -14.41 -18.43 -3.34
C ALA A 270 -14.05 -19.17 -2.06
N LYS A 271 -14.35 -18.62 -0.88
CA LYS A 271 -14.22 -19.33 0.40
C LYS A 271 -15.45 -19.00 1.23
N LYS A 272 -16.04 -20.02 1.87
CA LYS A 272 -17.35 -19.91 2.55
C LYS A 272 -17.45 -18.68 3.46
N ASP A 273 -16.41 -18.42 4.25
CA ASP A 273 -16.36 -17.36 5.26
C ASP A 273 -15.73 -16.05 4.74
N VAL A 274 -15.43 -15.97 3.44
CA VAL A 274 -14.82 -14.79 2.82
C VAL A 274 -15.76 -14.23 1.77
N THR A 275 -16.12 -12.95 1.93
CA THR A 275 -17.06 -12.23 1.07
C THR A 275 -16.37 -11.39 0.00
N THR A 276 -15.04 -11.35 -0.03
CA THR A 276 -14.30 -10.45 -0.92
C THR A 276 -14.27 -10.92 -2.37
N SER A 277 -14.22 -12.25 -2.60
CA SER A 277 -14.00 -12.80 -3.94
C SER A 277 -15.02 -13.87 -4.34
N ILE A 278 -15.46 -13.80 -5.59
CA ILE A 278 -16.35 -14.79 -6.20
C ILE A 278 -15.56 -16.00 -6.72
N CYS A 279 -16.16 -17.19 -6.70
CA CYS A 279 -15.56 -18.42 -7.17
C CYS A 279 -15.52 -18.44 -8.71
N PRO A 280 -14.34 -18.50 -9.35
CA PRO A 280 -14.24 -18.47 -10.82
C PRO A 280 -14.72 -19.75 -11.51
N LEU A 281 -14.93 -20.83 -10.74
CA LEU A 281 -15.37 -22.13 -11.25
C LEU A 281 -16.85 -22.42 -10.97
N ASN A 282 -17.56 -21.55 -10.24
CA ASN A 282 -18.99 -21.71 -10.04
C ASN A 282 -19.74 -21.21 -11.30
N ASN A 283 -20.59 -22.07 -11.87
CA ASN A 283 -21.32 -21.78 -13.10
C ASN A 283 -22.33 -20.63 -12.96
N GLN A 284 -22.71 -20.25 -11.73
CA GLN A 284 -23.59 -19.11 -11.45
C GLN A 284 -22.83 -17.79 -11.26
N SER A 285 -21.49 -17.81 -11.17
CA SER A 285 -20.69 -16.59 -11.03
C SER A 285 -20.80 -15.69 -12.25
N LEU A 286 -20.54 -16.21 -13.45
CA LEU A 286 -20.63 -15.43 -14.69
C LEU A 286 -22.06 -14.88 -14.93
N PRO A 287 -23.15 -15.67 -14.78
CA PRO A 287 -24.52 -15.14 -14.84
C PRO A 287 -24.78 -13.95 -13.90
N LEU A 288 -24.32 -14.01 -12.64
CA LEU A 288 -24.46 -12.90 -11.70
C LEU A 288 -23.73 -11.64 -12.20
N ILE A 289 -22.46 -11.79 -12.60
CA ILE A 289 -21.65 -10.68 -13.11
C ILE A 289 -22.29 -10.07 -14.37
N LYS A 290 -22.82 -10.89 -15.28
CA LYS A 290 -23.54 -10.40 -16.46
C LYS A 290 -24.76 -9.56 -16.08
N LYS A 291 -25.58 -10.02 -15.13
CA LYS A 291 -26.73 -9.24 -14.61
C LYS A 291 -26.31 -7.88 -14.04
N MET A 292 -25.19 -7.82 -13.33
CA MET A 292 -24.66 -6.57 -12.80
C MET A 292 -24.20 -5.63 -13.92
N LEU A 293 -23.45 -6.17 -14.89
CA LEU A 293 -22.95 -5.40 -16.03
C LEU A 293 -24.09 -4.89 -16.92
N ASP A 294 -25.15 -5.67 -17.11
CA ASP A 294 -26.33 -5.26 -17.88
C ASP A 294 -26.94 -3.99 -17.30
N GLN A 295 -27.23 -3.96 -16.00
CA GLN A 295 -27.86 -2.78 -15.40
C GLN A 295 -26.99 -1.52 -15.51
N VAL A 296 -25.65 -1.65 -15.38
CA VAL A 296 -24.75 -0.49 -15.45
C VAL A 296 -24.53 -0.04 -16.89
N VAL A 297 -24.25 -0.97 -17.82
CA VAL A 297 -24.02 -0.64 -19.23
C VAL A 297 -25.28 -0.06 -19.87
N ASP A 298 -26.46 -0.64 -19.59
CA ASP A 298 -27.73 -0.15 -20.13
C ASP A 298 -28.09 1.23 -19.57
N PHE A 299 -27.68 1.53 -18.33
CA PHE A 299 -27.89 2.85 -17.72
C PHE A 299 -27.01 3.94 -18.36
N HIS A 300 -25.79 3.62 -18.78
CA HIS A 300 -24.74 4.57 -19.14
C HIS A 300 -24.61 4.92 -20.65
N GLN A 301 -25.65 4.76 -21.47
CA GLN A 301 -25.71 5.13 -22.92
C GLN A 301 -24.42 5.69 -23.58
N ASN A 302 -23.85 4.96 -24.55
CA ASN A 302 -22.65 5.35 -25.34
C ASN A 302 -21.30 5.34 -24.59
N LEU A 303 -21.09 4.40 -23.67
CA LEU A 303 -19.79 4.20 -23.03
C LEU A 303 -18.67 3.85 -24.03
N LYS A 304 -17.51 4.50 -23.86
CA LYS A 304 -16.25 4.11 -24.51
C LYS A 304 -15.40 3.19 -23.64
N TRP A 305 -15.48 3.36 -22.31
CA TRP A 305 -14.69 2.64 -21.34
C TRP A 305 -15.57 2.11 -20.22
N ILE A 306 -15.19 0.97 -19.66
CA ILE A 306 -15.75 0.43 -18.42
C ILE A 306 -14.63 -0.27 -17.67
N HIS A 307 -14.53 0.00 -16.37
CA HIS A 307 -13.54 -0.61 -15.50
C HIS A 307 -14.18 -1.79 -14.76
N LEU A 308 -13.59 -2.99 -14.89
CA LEU A 308 -14.16 -4.24 -14.41
C LEU A 308 -13.59 -4.68 -13.05
N GLY A 309 -12.91 -3.78 -12.36
CA GLY A 309 -12.15 -4.06 -11.14
C GLY A 309 -11.07 -5.11 -11.42
N GLY A 310 -11.12 -6.21 -10.68
CA GLY A 310 -10.28 -7.39 -10.90
C GLY A 310 -8.98 -7.41 -10.08
N ASP A 311 -8.90 -6.54 -9.07
CA ASP A 311 -7.83 -6.40 -8.09
C ASP A 311 -8.00 -7.32 -6.88
N GLU A 312 -6.88 -7.51 -6.16
CA GLU A 312 -6.84 -8.02 -4.79
C GLU A 312 -7.56 -9.35 -4.54
N VAL A 313 -7.54 -10.24 -5.53
CA VAL A 313 -8.17 -11.55 -5.45
C VAL A 313 -7.26 -12.55 -4.72
N TRP A 314 -7.01 -12.30 -3.44
CA TRP A 314 -6.03 -13.05 -2.64
C TRP A 314 -6.46 -14.48 -2.26
N ASN A 315 -7.76 -14.77 -2.35
CA ASN A 315 -8.35 -16.04 -1.92
C ASN A 315 -8.68 -17.00 -3.07
N VAL A 316 -8.13 -16.78 -4.27
CA VAL A 316 -8.27 -17.73 -5.38
C VAL A 316 -7.72 -19.10 -4.97
N LYS A 317 -8.36 -20.19 -5.42
CA LYS A 317 -8.12 -21.60 -5.03
C LYS A 317 -8.52 -22.04 -3.63
N SER A 318 -9.09 -21.16 -2.82
CA SER A 318 -9.52 -21.51 -1.45
C SER A 318 -10.83 -22.30 -1.37
N CYS A 319 -11.36 -22.76 -2.51
CA CYS A 319 -12.70 -23.31 -2.65
C CYS A 319 -12.66 -24.81 -2.91
N ASP A 320 -13.63 -25.57 -2.38
CA ASP A 320 -13.73 -27.03 -2.62
C ASP A 320 -13.85 -27.39 -4.11
N ARG A 321 -14.29 -26.46 -4.95
CA ARG A 321 -14.39 -26.64 -6.42
C ARG A 321 -13.08 -26.39 -7.15
N CYS A 322 -12.12 -25.76 -6.47
CA CYS A 322 -10.90 -25.20 -7.04
C CYS A 322 -9.67 -26.11 -6.86
N HIS A 323 -9.87 -27.36 -6.42
CA HIS A 323 -8.80 -28.35 -6.20
C HIS A 323 -8.20 -28.95 -7.49
N GLY A 324 -8.61 -28.50 -8.68
CA GLY A 324 -7.99 -28.93 -9.94
C GLY A 324 -6.58 -28.35 -10.12
N ASN A 325 -5.82 -28.91 -11.08
CA ASN A 325 -4.49 -28.41 -11.48
C ASN A 325 -4.58 -27.12 -12.31
N TYR A 326 -5.15 -26.05 -11.74
CA TYR A 326 -5.16 -24.73 -12.34
C TYR A 326 -4.09 -23.85 -11.71
N THR A 327 -3.38 -23.05 -12.51
CA THR A 327 -2.57 -21.94 -12.00
C THR A 327 -3.46 -20.74 -11.64
N ASP A 328 -2.92 -19.73 -10.95
CA ASP A 328 -3.68 -18.50 -10.67
C ASP A 328 -3.99 -17.74 -11.97
N VAL A 329 -3.06 -17.78 -12.91
CA VAL A 329 -3.21 -17.26 -14.28
C VAL A 329 -4.38 -17.94 -14.99
N ASP A 330 -4.45 -19.27 -14.95
CA ASP A 330 -5.54 -20.02 -15.60
C ASP A 330 -6.90 -19.64 -15.06
N LEU A 331 -7.03 -19.50 -13.73
CA LEU A 331 -8.29 -19.13 -13.08
C LEU A 331 -8.67 -17.68 -13.40
N PHE A 332 -7.69 -16.76 -13.41
CA PHE A 332 -7.94 -15.37 -13.77
C PHE A 332 -8.38 -15.25 -15.23
N HIS A 333 -7.68 -15.90 -16.17
CA HIS A 333 -8.06 -15.97 -17.58
C HIS A 333 -9.47 -16.55 -17.75
N ARG A 334 -9.75 -17.69 -17.12
CA ARG A 334 -11.02 -18.39 -17.22
C ARG A 334 -12.20 -17.55 -16.72
N HIS A 335 -12.00 -16.71 -15.71
CA HIS A 335 -13.03 -15.84 -15.15
C HIS A 335 -13.18 -14.53 -15.93
N MET A 336 -12.07 -13.81 -16.13
CA MET A 336 -12.10 -12.44 -16.62
C MET A 336 -12.28 -12.33 -18.15
N ILE A 337 -11.75 -13.26 -18.94
CA ILE A 337 -11.87 -13.21 -20.41
C ILE A 337 -13.34 -13.29 -20.86
N PRO A 338 -14.17 -14.23 -20.37
CA PRO A 338 -15.59 -14.26 -20.72
C PRO A 338 -16.36 -12.99 -20.32
N ILE A 339 -15.99 -12.35 -19.21
CA ILE A 339 -16.58 -11.07 -18.77
C ILE A 339 -16.22 -9.96 -19.76
N MET A 340 -14.95 -9.84 -20.14
CA MET A 340 -14.49 -8.85 -21.12
C MET A 340 -15.10 -9.06 -22.50
N GLN A 341 -15.22 -10.31 -22.95
CA GLN A 341 -15.89 -10.66 -24.20
C GLN A 341 -17.38 -10.28 -24.16
N TYR A 342 -18.04 -10.52 -23.02
CA TYR A 342 -19.44 -10.12 -22.85
C TYR A 342 -19.62 -8.61 -22.94
N VAL A 343 -18.78 -7.83 -22.25
CA VAL A 343 -18.79 -6.37 -22.32
C VAL A 343 -18.58 -5.87 -23.76
N LYS A 344 -17.60 -6.41 -24.48
CA LYS A 344 -17.36 -6.06 -25.89
C LYS A 344 -18.54 -6.41 -26.80
N SER A 345 -19.33 -7.44 -26.45
CA SER A 345 -20.53 -7.79 -27.22
C SER A 345 -21.69 -6.80 -27.06
N LYS A 346 -21.65 -5.92 -26.04
CA LYS A 346 -22.68 -4.89 -25.80
C LYS A 346 -22.52 -3.68 -26.71
N SER A 347 -21.29 -3.35 -27.10
CA SER A 347 -20.98 -2.23 -27.99
C SER A 347 -19.57 -2.39 -28.55
N GLU A 348 -19.42 -2.21 -29.87
CA GLU A 348 -18.13 -2.28 -30.55
C GLU A 348 -17.13 -1.23 -30.05
N ASN A 349 -17.63 -0.10 -29.55
CA ASN A 349 -16.82 1.01 -29.04
C ASN A 349 -16.44 0.86 -27.56
N LEU A 350 -17.03 -0.10 -26.84
CA LEU A 350 -16.83 -0.28 -25.41
C LEU A 350 -15.58 -1.11 -25.12
N ARG A 351 -14.62 -0.49 -24.45
CA ARG A 351 -13.33 -1.09 -24.13
C ARG A 351 -13.20 -1.39 -22.63
N PRO A 352 -12.97 -2.66 -22.26
CA PRO A 352 -12.70 -3.03 -20.87
C PRO A 352 -11.37 -2.47 -20.34
N VAL A 353 -11.38 -2.08 -19.07
CA VAL A 353 -10.21 -1.74 -18.25
C VAL A 353 -10.22 -2.61 -16.98
N ILE A 354 -9.06 -3.01 -16.47
CA ILE A 354 -8.91 -3.70 -15.18
C ILE A 354 -7.74 -3.13 -14.39
N TRP A 355 -7.76 -3.33 -13.08
CA TRP A 355 -6.57 -3.12 -12.26
C TRP A 355 -5.47 -4.14 -12.60
N ASP A 356 -4.21 -3.73 -12.43
CA ASP A 356 -3.08 -4.48 -12.95
C ASP A 356 -2.47 -5.51 -11.98
N ASP A 357 -2.71 -5.38 -10.68
CA ASP A 357 -1.93 -6.00 -9.59
C ASP A 357 -1.84 -7.51 -9.70
N MET A 358 -2.94 -8.15 -10.10
CA MET A 358 -3.00 -9.60 -10.29
C MET A 358 -2.06 -10.11 -11.41
N MET A 359 -1.68 -9.25 -12.36
CA MET A 359 -0.85 -9.61 -13.52
C MET A 359 0.65 -9.31 -13.34
N ARG A 360 1.08 -8.57 -12.30
CA ARG A 360 2.44 -8.02 -12.19
C ARG A 360 3.58 -9.04 -12.32
N LYS A 361 3.34 -10.27 -11.86
CA LYS A 361 4.33 -11.37 -11.88
C LYS A 361 4.21 -12.30 -13.09
N TRP A 362 3.23 -12.10 -13.97
CA TRP A 362 3.01 -12.98 -15.12
C TRP A 362 4.14 -12.83 -16.14
N ASN A 363 4.28 -13.85 -16.99
CA ASN A 363 5.15 -13.77 -18.16
C ASN A 363 4.45 -12.97 -19.29
N VAL A 364 5.22 -12.58 -20.30
CA VAL A 364 4.71 -11.78 -21.43
C VAL A 364 3.66 -12.53 -22.25
N SER A 365 3.78 -13.85 -22.42
CA SER A 365 2.81 -14.65 -23.17
C SER A 365 1.43 -14.62 -22.53
N ASP A 366 1.34 -14.77 -21.22
CA ASP A 366 0.07 -14.73 -20.48
C ASP A 366 -0.55 -13.33 -20.54
N MET A 367 0.27 -12.29 -20.33
CA MET A 367 -0.20 -10.90 -20.47
C MET A 367 -0.70 -10.60 -21.90
N LYS A 368 -0.06 -11.15 -22.94
CA LYS A 368 -0.51 -10.98 -24.34
C LYS A 368 -1.85 -11.65 -24.63
N VAL A 369 -2.24 -12.68 -23.86
CA VAL A 369 -3.61 -13.23 -23.93
C VAL A 369 -4.60 -12.17 -23.44
N MET A 370 -4.34 -11.55 -22.29
CA MET A 370 -5.18 -10.49 -21.73
C MET A 370 -5.22 -9.22 -22.59
N ALA A 371 -4.08 -8.82 -23.18
CA ALA A 371 -3.96 -7.61 -23.98
C ALA A 371 -4.90 -7.55 -25.21
N LYS A 372 -5.42 -8.71 -25.67
CA LYS A 372 -6.45 -8.78 -26.72
C LYS A 372 -7.83 -8.30 -26.23
N HIS A 373 -8.05 -8.34 -24.92
CA HIS A 373 -9.36 -8.14 -24.29
C HIS A 373 -9.44 -6.85 -23.47
N VAL A 374 -8.34 -6.38 -22.90
CA VAL A 374 -8.38 -5.31 -21.89
C VAL A 374 -7.20 -4.33 -22.00
N VAL A 375 -7.41 -3.12 -21.48
CA VAL A 375 -6.33 -2.17 -21.18
C VAL A 375 -6.08 -2.18 -19.66
N PRO A 376 -4.86 -2.46 -19.17
CA PRO A 376 -4.62 -2.44 -17.73
C PRO A 376 -4.49 -1.00 -17.21
N MET A 377 -5.00 -0.76 -16.01
CA MET A 377 -4.77 0.43 -15.21
C MET A 377 -3.79 0.11 -14.09
N VAL A 378 -2.56 0.63 -14.21
CA VAL A 378 -1.47 0.36 -13.29
C VAL A 378 -1.56 1.30 -12.09
N TRP A 379 -1.71 0.75 -10.88
CA TRP A 379 -1.91 1.53 -9.66
C TRP A 379 -0.76 1.44 -8.67
N GLY A 380 -0.48 2.54 -7.99
CA GLY A 380 0.57 2.64 -6.98
C GLY A 380 0.55 4.00 -6.30
N TYR A 381 0.53 3.99 -4.97
CA TYR A 381 0.19 5.16 -4.15
C TYR A 381 1.33 5.67 -3.26
N VAL A 382 2.47 4.98 -3.24
CA VAL A 382 3.64 5.45 -2.50
C VAL A 382 4.27 6.67 -3.18
N SER A 383 4.96 7.50 -2.40
CA SER A 383 5.61 8.73 -2.87
C SER A 383 6.68 8.47 -3.94
N ASP A 384 7.43 7.37 -3.82
CA ASP A 384 8.43 6.97 -4.81
C ASP A 384 8.14 5.57 -5.35
N LEU A 385 7.66 5.51 -6.59
CA LEU A 385 7.32 4.27 -7.28
C LEU A 385 8.56 3.50 -7.77
N SER A 386 9.74 4.11 -7.79
CA SER A 386 10.97 3.41 -8.19
C SER A 386 11.41 2.36 -7.17
N THR A 387 11.00 2.53 -5.91
CA THR A 387 11.28 1.62 -4.78
C THR A 387 10.05 0.84 -4.33
N TYR A 388 8.94 0.92 -5.09
CA TYR A 388 7.69 0.27 -4.69
C TYR A 388 7.82 -1.26 -4.82
N ARG A 389 7.86 -1.93 -3.66
CA ARG A 389 8.12 -3.38 -3.56
C ARG A 389 7.12 -4.25 -4.32
N SER A 390 5.90 -3.75 -4.55
CA SER A 390 4.87 -4.48 -5.30
C SER A 390 5.09 -4.46 -6.81
N TYR A 391 6.04 -3.67 -7.33
CA TYR A 391 6.45 -3.69 -8.73
C TYR A 391 7.70 -4.57 -8.90
N PRO A 392 7.58 -5.75 -9.54
CA PRO A 392 8.75 -6.54 -9.94
C PRO A 392 9.70 -5.72 -10.83
N THR A 393 11.01 -5.98 -10.71
CA THR A 393 12.05 -5.22 -11.42
C THR A 393 11.85 -5.20 -12.95
N ASP A 394 11.36 -6.30 -13.51
CA ASP A 394 11.11 -6.49 -14.94
C ASP A 394 9.66 -6.15 -15.37
N MET A 395 8.82 -5.67 -14.45
CA MET A 395 7.39 -5.41 -14.70
C MET A 395 7.16 -4.47 -15.87
N TRP A 396 7.82 -3.30 -15.86
CA TRP A 396 7.61 -2.28 -16.89
C TRP A 396 8.04 -2.77 -18.28
N GLU A 397 9.13 -3.53 -18.38
CA GLU A 397 9.58 -4.12 -19.65
C GLU A 397 8.56 -5.12 -20.19
N LYS A 398 8.03 -6.00 -19.33
CA LYS A 398 6.99 -6.96 -19.71
C LYS A 398 5.70 -6.26 -20.12
N TYR A 399 5.28 -5.24 -19.40
CA TYR A 399 4.06 -4.48 -19.72
C TYR A 399 4.20 -3.76 -21.06
N MET A 400 5.35 -3.13 -21.33
CA MET A 400 5.61 -2.49 -22.62
C MET A 400 5.64 -3.50 -23.78
N GLN A 401 6.08 -4.73 -23.55
CA GLN A 401 6.05 -5.81 -24.55
C GLN A 401 4.66 -6.40 -24.78
N ALA A 402 3.82 -6.46 -23.74
CA ALA A 402 2.51 -7.11 -23.81
C ALA A 402 1.38 -6.15 -24.20
N PHE A 403 1.35 -4.94 -23.63
CA PHE A 403 0.23 -4.01 -23.75
C PHE A 403 0.61 -2.80 -24.62
N PRO A 404 -0.12 -2.55 -25.73
CA PRO A 404 0.12 -1.38 -26.59
C PRO A 404 -0.20 -0.04 -25.91
N THR A 405 -1.18 -0.04 -25.00
CA THR A 405 -1.62 1.12 -24.23
C THR A 405 -1.97 0.68 -22.82
N ILE A 406 -1.84 1.60 -21.87
CA ILE A 406 -2.19 1.40 -20.47
C ILE A 406 -2.83 2.67 -19.89
N PHE A 407 -3.45 2.53 -18.72
CA PHE A 407 -3.77 3.64 -17.82
C PHE A 407 -2.82 3.64 -16.63
N PHE A 408 -2.66 4.80 -15.99
CA PHE A 408 -2.08 4.93 -14.66
C PHE A 408 -3.15 5.23 -13.62
N ALA A 409 -2.86 4.94 -12.37
CA ALA A 409 -3.66 5.35 -11.22
C ALA A 409 -2.77 5.89 -10.10
N SER A 410 -2.76 7.22 -9.99
CA SER A 410 -2.19 7.96 -8.86
C SER A 410 -3.23 8.09 -7.75
N SER A 411 -2.92 8.77 -6.64
CA SER A 411 -3.89 9.04 -5.59
C SER A 411 -3.85 10.49 -5.11
N PHE A 412 -4.99 11.05 -4.76
CA PHE A 412 -5.10 12.38 -4.12
C PHE A 412 -5.62 12.34 -2.68
N LYS A 413 -6.20 11.20 -2.24
CA LYS A 413 -6.62 10.91 -0.86
C LYS A 413 -6.85 9.41 -0.69
N GLY A 414 -7.03 8.93 0.54
CA GLY A 414 -7.67 7.64 0.81
C GLY A 414 -6.78 6.40 0.72
N ALA A 415 -5.56 6.54 0.21
CA ALA A 415 -4.81 5.44 -0.38
C ALA A 415 -3.69 4.87 0.51
N LEU A 416 -3.54 5.40 1.74
CA LEU A 416 -2.32 5.22 2.53
C LEU A 416 -2.58 4.52 3.87
N LYS A 417 -3.63 4.93 4.59
CA LYS A 417 -3.98 4.35 5.89
C LYS A 417 -5.50 4.25 6.04
N PRO A 418 -6.02 3.11 6.54
CA PRO A 418 -7.47 2.91 6.63
C PRO A 418 -8.16 3.80 7.68
N TRP A 419 -7.43 4.37 8.65
CA TRP A 419 -7.99 5.23 9.70
C TRP A 419 -7.66 6.73 9.55
N SER A 420 -7.02 7.13 8.46
CA SER A 420 -6.55 8.52 8.30
C SER A 420 -7.71 9.45 7.96
N ASN A 421 -7.79 10.59 8.65
CA ASN A 421 -8.79 11.63 8.37
C ASN A 421 -8.19 12.80 7.60
N PHE A 422 -6.91 13.09 7.85
CA PHE A 422 -6.17 14.18 7.23
C PHE A 422 -5.50 13.74 5.94
N VAL A 423 -5.63 14.52 4.87
CA VAL A 423 -5.02 14.21 3.59
C VAL A 423 -3.52 14.58 3.62
N PRO A 424 -2.60 13.60 3.53
CA PRO A 424 -1.16 13.86 3.55
C PRO A 424 -0.70 14.38 2.19
N THR A 425 -1.01 15.66 1.93
CA THR A 425 -0.87 16.30 0.61
C THR A 425 0.49 16.03 -0.03
N GLN A 426 1.60 16.26 0.68
CA GLN A 426 2.94 16.07 0.10
C GLN A 426 3.16 14.66 -0.46
N GLN A 427 2.66 13.62 0.22
CA GLN A 427 2.84 12.24 -0.24
C GLN A 427 2.15 12.01 -1.59
N HIS A 428 0.96 12.60 -1.78
CA HIS A 428 0.22 12.56 -3.03
C HIS A 428 0.90 13.40 -4.13
N LEU A 429 1.51 14.54 -3.80
CA LEU A 429 2.29 15.31 -4.78
C LEU A 429 3.51 14.52 -5.27
N ASP A 430 4.26 13.93 -4.34
CA ASP A 430 5.43 13.11 -4.64
C ASP A 430 5.05 11.90 -5.51
N ASN A 431 3.90 11.27 -5.20
CA ASN A 431 3.33 10.19 -6.00
C ASN A 431 3.06 10.64 -7.45
N HIS A 432 2.48 11.82 -7.66
CA HIS A 432 2.24 12.37 -9.01
C HIS A 432 3.53 12.69 -9.76
N LEU A 433 4.54 13.24 -9.08
CA LEU A 433 5.86 13.46 -9.67
C LEU A 433 6.53 12.13 -10.06
N SER A 434 6.37 11.08 -9.24
CA SER A 434 6.86 9.74 -9.56
C SER A 434 6.14 9.15 -10.79
N TRP A 435 4.82 9.33 -10.90
CA TRP A 435 4.05 8.96 -12.09
C TRP A 435 4.49 9.71 -13.36
N LEU A 436 4.80 11.01 -13.26
CA LEU A 436 5.34 11.78 -14.40
C LEU A 436 6.70 11.26 -14.88
N LYS A 437 7.55 10.77 -13.97
CA LYS A 437 8.82 10.10 -14.34
C LYS A 437 8.56 8.81 -15.14
N ILE A 438 7.61 8.00 -14.68
CA ILE A 438 7.23 6.76 -15.38
C ILE A 438 6.60 7.09 -16.74
N PHE A 439 5.72 8.10 -16.78
CA PHE A 439 5.11 8.59 -18.01
C PHE A 439 6.16 8.98 -19.06
N LYS A 440 7.19 9.75 -18.65
CA LYS A 440 8.29 10.13 -19.55
C LYS A 440 9.00 8.90 -20.12
N LYS A 441 9.28 7.89 -19.29
CA LYS A 441 9.88 6.62 -19.74
C LYS A 441 8.99 5.89 -20.75
N TYR A 442 7.67 5.90 -20.56
CA TYR A 442 6.72 5.33 -21.53
C TYR A 442 6.75 6.07 -22.87
N GLN A 443 6.74 7.41 -22.84
CA GLN A 443 6.83 8.22 -24.06
C GLN A 443 8.15 7.98 -24.81
N ASP A 444 9.27 7.90 -24.09
CA ASP A 444 10.60 7.66 -24.68
C ASP A 444 10.72 6.30 -25.36
N ASN A 445 9.88 5.33 -24.95
CA ASN A 445 9.79 4.00 -25.57
C ASN A 445 8.67 3.91 -26.63
N GLY A 446 8.10 5.04 -27.04
CA GLY A 446 7.03 5.10 -28.04
C GLY A 446 5.72 4.43 -27.59
N LYS A 447 5.50 4.31 -26.27
CA LYS A 447 4.31 3.67 -25.69
C LYS A 447 3.26 4.72 -25.34
N LYS A 448 1.99 4.36 -25.51
CA LYS A 448 0.86 5.22 -25.19
C LYS A 448 0.41 4.99 -23.75
N VAL A 449 0.13 6.09 -23.05
CA VAL A 449 -0.64 6.10 -21.80
C VAL A 449 -1.95 6.80 -22.11
N GLU A 450 -3.06 6.09 -22.00
CA GLU A 450 -4.40 6.58 -22.36
C GLU A 450 -4.87 7.67 -21.39
N GLY A 451 -4.59 7.49 -20.11
CA GLY A 451 -4.99 8.40 -19.05
C GLY A 451 -4.36 8.06 -17.71
N VAL A 452 -4.58 8.95 -16.75
CA VAL A 452 -4.30 8.77 -15.33
C VAL A 452 -5.59 8.98 -14.55
N ALA A 453 -5.94 8.00 -13.71
CA ALA A 453 -6.97 8.14 -12.69
C ALA A 453 -6.34 8.66 -11.39
N LEU A 454 -6.83 9.78 -10.89
CA LEU A 454 -6.47 10.29 -9.58
C LEU A 454 -7.40 9.62 -8.57
N THR A 455 -6.94 8.56 -7.91
CA THR A 455 -7.76 7.78 -6.99
C THR A 455 -8.03 8.54 -5.70
N GLY A 456 -9.28 8.57 -5.27
CA GLY A 456 -9.71 9.16 -4.01
C GLY A 456 -10.55 8.19 -3.21
N TRP A 457 -9.93 7.15 -2.65
CA TRP A 457 -10.61 6.13 -1.85
C TRP A 457 -11.24 6.72 -0.59
N SER A 458 -12.35 6.16 -0.14
CA SER A 458 -13.08 6.59 1.07
C SER A 458 -13.09 5.51 2.16
N ARG A 459 -12.69 4.27 1.81
CA ARG A 459 -12.37 3.14 2.69
C ARG A 459 -11.64 2.06 1.91
N PHE A 460 -11.04 1.10 2.61
CA PHE A 460 -10.24 0.03 2.00
C PHE A 460 -11.09 -1.18 1.57
N ASP A 461 -12.17 -1.46 2.28
CA ASP A 461 -13.18 -2.47 1.95
C ASP A 461 -14.50 -2.09 2.64
N HIS A 462 -15.60 -2.83 2.41
CA HIS A 462 -16.90 -2.54 3.03
C HIS A 462 -16.96 -2.68 4.56
N TYR A 463 -15.97 -3.34 5.18
CA TYR A 463 -15.88 -3.56 6.63
C TYR A 463 -14.98 -2.54 7.34
N GLY A 464 -14.11 -1.86 6.59
CA GLY A 464 -13.21 -0.83 7.08
C GLY A 464 -13.94 0.48 7.43
N PRO A 465 -13.36 1.28 8.34
CA PRO A 465 -13.88 2.61 8.65
C PRO A 465 -13.67 3.56 7.46
N LEU A 466 -14.32 4.72 7.52
CA LEU A 466 -14.03 5.81 6.59
C LEU A 466 -12.59 6.32 6.78
N CYS A 467 -11.85 6.49 5.70
CA CYS A 467 -10.58 7.22 5.68
C CYS A 467 -10.79 8.66 5.18
N GLU A 468 -9.83 9.25 4.46
CA GLU A 468 -9.93 10.64 4.04
C GLU A 468 -11.12 10.85 3.08
N THR A 469 -12.06 11.69 3.47
CA THR A 469 -13.27 11.95 2.66
C THR A 469 -13.07 13.07 1.65
N LEU A 470 -13.88 13.06 0.59
CA LEU A 470 -13.76 13.95 -0.58
C LEU A 470 -13.62 15.45 -0.27
N PRO A 471 -14.42 16.09 0.61
CA PRO A 471 -14.31 17.53 0.84
C PRO A 471 -12.94 17.97 1.37
N ALA A 472 -12.29 17.13 2.19
CA ALA A 472 -10.95 17.41 2.71
C ALA A 472 -9.86 17.21 1.64
N GLY A 473 -10.12 16.40 0.61
CA GLY A 473 -9.18 16.10 -0.47
C GLY A 473 -9.17 17.10 -1.63
N ILE A 474 -10.10 18.05 -1.68
CA ILE A 474 -10.22 19.01 -2.80
C ILE A 474 -8.92 19.80 -3.05
N PRO A 475 -8.25 20.39 -2.03
CA PRO A 475 -6.99 21.11 -2.28
C PRO A 475 -5.91 20.22 -2.89
N THR A 476 -5.76 18.99 -2.38
CA THR A 476 -4.78 18.02 -2.88
C THR A 476 -5.13 17.57 -4.30
N MET A 477 -6.39 17.24 -4.59
CA MET A 477 -6.87 16.87 -5.93
C MET A 477 -6.52 17.92 -6.98
N VAL A 478 -6.83 19.18 -6.67
CA VAL A 478 -6.60 20.31 -7.57
C VAL A 478 -5.11 20.58 -7.77
N LEU A 479 -4.30 20.45 -6.72
CA LEU A 479 -2.85 20.58 -6.83
C LEU A 479 -2.23 19.43 -7.63
N CYS A 480 -2.70 18.21 -7.45
CA CYS A 480 -2.31 17.04 -8.24
C CYS A 480 -2.64 17.19 -9.73
N LEU A 481 -3.83 17.69 -10.08
CA LEU A 481 -4.20 18.03 -11.45
C LEU A 481 -3.26 19.09 -12.04
N SER A 482 -2.97 20.14 -11.26
CA SER A 482 -2.07 21.21 -11.67
C SER A 482 -0.65 20.70 -11.94
N ILE A 483 -0.14 19.77 -11.13
CA ILE A 483 1.15 19.11 -11.36
C ILE A 483 1.17 18.36 -12.70
N LEU A 484 0.10 17.63 -13.02
CA LEU A 484 -0.02 16.91 -14.29
C LEU A 484 -0.04 17.87 -15.49
N ASP A 485 -0.74 19.00 -15.37
CA ASP A 485 -0.83 20.00 -16.44
C ASP A 485 0.47 20.77 -16.68
N HIS A 486 1.20 21.08 -15.60
CA HIS A 486 2.48 21.79 -15.69
C HIS A 486 3.64 20.84 -16.01
N GLY A 487 3.49 19.55 -15.69
CA GLY A 487 4.57 18.57 -15.80
C GLY A 487 5.61 18.73 -14.70
N GLY A 488 5.19 19.13 -13.48
CA GLY A 488 6.12 19.39 -12.38
C GLY A 488 5.46 20.10 -11.20
N PHE A 489 6.23 20.30 -10.14
CA PHE A 489 5.79 21.03 -8.96
C PHE A 489 6.84 22.06 -8.58
N ASP A 490 6.44 23.33 -8.53
CA ASP A 490 7.24 24.44 -8.06
C ASP A 490 6.38 25.40 -7.24
N LYS A 491 7.01 26.46 -6.70
CA LYS A 491 6.32 27.48 -5.92
C LYS A 491 5.21 28.16 -6.70
N ASP A 492 5.40 28.41 -7.98
CA ASP A 492 4.46 29.18 -8.80
C ASP A 492 3.19 28.35 -9.07
N VAL A 493 3.32 27.04 -9.31
CA VAL A 493 2.20 26.09 -9.37
C VAL A 493 1.43 26.09 -8.05
N HIS A 494 2.14 26.02 -6.92
CA HIS A 494 1.50 25.99 -5.60
C HIS A 494 0.77 27.31 -5.27
N ASP A 495 1.42 28.45 -5.50
CA ASP A 495 0.89 29.78 -5.23
C ASP A 495 -0.38 30.05 -6.07
N LYS A 496 -0.30 29.80 -7.39
CA LYS A 496 -1.44 29.97 -8.31
C LYS A 496 -2.61 29.08 -7.93
N THR A 497 -2.33 27.81 -7.65
CA THR A 497 -3.37 26.83 -7.28
C THR A 497 -4.07 27.22 -5.99
N SER A 498 -3.30 27.58 -4.96
CA SER A 498 -3.83 28.00 -3.67
C SER A 498 -4.69 29.26 -3.79
N LYS A 499 -4.24 30.24 -4.58
CA LYS A 499 -4.99 31.46 -4.86
C LYS A 499 -6.31 31.16 -5.58
N LEU A 500 -6.32 30.25 -6.55
CA LEU A 500 -7.54 29.86 -7.28
C LEU A 500 -8.55 29.09 -6.41
N LEU A 501 -8.07 28.39 -5.37
CA LEU A 501 -8.88 27.78 -4.32
C LEU A 501 -9.35 28.79 -3.25
N GLY A 502 -8.88 30.04 -3.34
CA GLY A 502 -9.25 31.12 -2.44
C GLY A 502 -8.51 31.14 -1.11
N PHE A 503 -7.37 30.46 -1.01
CA PHE A 503 -6.52 30.61 0.16
C PHE A 503 -5.78 31.97 0.13
N PRO A 504 -5.59 32.63 1.29
CA PRO A 504 -4.84 33.90 1.36
C PRO A 504 -3.33 33.73 1.17
N LYS A 505 -2.83 32.51 1.35
CA LYS A 505 -1.43 32.09 1.17
C LYS A 505 -1.42 30.61 0.79
N PRO A 506 -0.30 30.06 0.28
CA PRO A 506 -0.20 28.65 -0.03
C PRO A 506 -0.55 27.77 1.18
N PHE A 507 -1.42 26.79 1.00
CA PHE A 507 -1.83 25.89 2.07
C PHE A 507 -0.70 24.90 2.42
N GLN A 508 -0.71 24.39 3.64
CA GLN A 508 0.38 23.51 4.08
C GLN A 508 0.28 22.13 3.41
N THR A 509 1.36 21.71 2.73
CA THR A 509 1.47 20.36 2.14
C THR A 509 1.95 19.32 3.14
N ASN A 510 2.67 19.75 4.18
CA ASN A 510 3.21 18.93 5.27
C ASN A 510 2.81 19.49 6.63
N VAL A 511 2.30 18.63 7.50
CA VAL A 511 1.96 18.96 8.90
C VAL A 511 2.63 17.97 9.83
N ASN A 512 3.67 18.41 10.53
CA ASN A 512 4.44 17.54 11.44
C ASN A 512 3.93 17.56 12.89
N TYR A 513 3.25 18.63 13.29
CA TYR A 513 2.80 18.85 14.67
C TYR A 513 1.36 19.32 14.70
N PHE A 514 0.42 18.39 14.61
CA PHE A 514 -1.01 18.70 14.58
C PHE A 514 -1.47 19.56 15.76
N LYS A 515 -0.93 19.33 16.97
CA LYS A 515 -1.21 20.16 18.16
C LYS A 515 -1.11 21.67 17.92
N LEU A 516 -0.19 22.10 17.05
CA LEU A 516 0.08 23.50 16.68
C LEU A 516 -0.55 23.91 15.34
N TYR A 517 -1.11 22.95 14.60
CA TYR A 517 -1.71 23.17 13.31
C TYR A 517 -2.89 24.14 13.41
N LYS A 518 -3.00 24.99 12.39
CA LYS A 518 -4.08 25.94 12.21
C LYS A 518 -4.50 25.83 10.75
N PRO A 519 -5.63 25.18 10.45
CA PRO A 519 -6.06 25.06 9.07
C PRO A 519 -6.37 26.45 8.52
N GLU A 520 -5.96 26.70 7.28
CA GLU A 520 -6.18 27.97 6.60
C GLU A 520 -7.61 28.05 6.04
N ASN A 521 -8.27 29.19 6.25
CA ASN A 521 -9.55 29.46 5.59
C ASN A 521 -9.36 29.70 4.09
N ALA A 522 -10.33 29.22 3.31
CA ALA A 522 -10.39 29.38 1.86
C ALA A 522 -11.83 29.61 1.39
N THR A 523 -12.04 29.74 0.08
CA THR A 523 -13.38 29.95 -0.50
C THR A 523 -13.88 28.80 -1.38
N PHE A 524 -13.07 27.75 -1.58
CA PHE A 524 -13.50 26.56 -2.33
C PHE A 524 -14.66 25.81 -1.64
N LYS A 525 -15.44 25.10 -2.45
CA LYS A 525 -16.56 24.27 -1.99
C LYS A 525 -16.04 23.06 -1.22
N GLY A 526 -16.35 22.97 0.07
CA GLY A 526 -15.80 21.98 0.99
C GLY A 526 -14.85 22.55 2.04
N GLN A 527 -14.51 23.85 1.99
CA GLN A 527 -13.56 24.46 2.94
C GLN A 527 -13.97 24.30 4.41
N GLN A 528 -15.27 24.32 4.70
CA GLN A 528 -15.78 24.14 6.06
C GLN A 528 -15.43 22.76 6.62
N PHE A 529 -15.54 21.72 5.79
CA PHE A 529 -15.17 20.35 6.17
C PHE A 529 -13.66 20.19 6.23
N TYR A 530 -12.91 20.75 5.28
CA TYR A 530 -11.43 20.78 5.33
C TYR A 530 -10.92 21.38 6.65
N ASN A 531 -11.45 22.54 7.02
CA ASN A 531 -11.14 23.21 8.28
C ASN A 531 -11.57 22.40 9.51
N PHE A 532 -12.73 21.77 9.43
CA PHE A 532 -13.25 20.92 10.50
C PHE A 532 -12.32 19.73 10.77
N VAL A 533 -11.90 18.99 9.74
CA VAL A 533 -10.93 17.88 9.87
C VAL A 533 -9.59 18.38 10.39
N GLY A 534 -9.07 19.50 9.86
CA GLY A 534 -7.83 20.09 10.37
C GLY A 534 -7.91 20.50 11.85
N THR A 535 -9.09 20.96 12.29
CA THR A 535 -9.33 21.31 13.70
C THR A 535 -9.50 20.07 14.57
N PHE A 536 -10.17 19.03 14.08
CA PHE A 536 -10.24 17.72 14.74
C PHE A 536 -8.84 17.17 14.97
N GLU A 537 -8.02 17.10 13.93
CA GLU A 537 -6.66 16.57 14.02
C GLU A 537 -5.76 17.41 14.92
N LYS A 538 -5.96 18.73 14.96
CA LYS A 538 -5.28 19.57 15.94
C LYS A 538 -5.54 19.11 17.37
N TYR A 539 -6.79 18.82 17.73
CA TYR A 539 -7.15 18.41 19.08
C TYR A 539 -6.87 16.92 19.33
N ASN A 540 -6.90 16.08 18.30
CA ASN A 540 -6.33 14.75 18.36
C ASN A 540 -4.81 14.82 18.65
N GLY A 541 -4.08 15.77 18.04
CA GLY A 541 -2.67 16.02 18.34
C GLY A 541 -2.40 16.50 19.78
N TRP A 542 -3.37 17.15 20.45
CA TRP A 542 -3.29 17.42 21.89
C TRP A 542 -3.39 16.14 22.72
N LYS A 543 -4.28 15.21 22.32
CA LYS A 543 -4.38 13.86 22.92
C LYS A 543 -3.08 13.09 22.68
N GLU A 544 -2.60 12.95 21.45
CA GLU A 544 -1.39 12.19 21.12
C GLU A 544 -0.16 12.69 21.90
N TRP A 545 -0.02 14.02 22.01
CA TRP A 545 1.02 14.63 22.83
C TRP A 545 0.92 14.23 24.31
N ALA A 546 -0.30 14.13 24.85
CA ALA A 546 -0.54 13.68 26.22
C ALA A 546 -0.29 12.16 26.36
N GLU A 547 -0.70 11.34 25.39
CA GLU A 547 -0.47 9.89 25.37
C GLU A 547 1.01 9.53 25.40
N VAL A 548 1.86 10.27 24.66
CA VAL A 548 3.31 10.08 24.71
C VAL A 548 3.85 10.32 26.12
N ARG A 549 3.37 11.38 26.79
CA ARG A 549 3.75 11.66 28.20
C ARG A 549 3.20 10.61 29.15
N LEU A 550 1.97 10.17 28.96
CA LEU A 550 1.39 9.11 29.76
C LEU A 550 2.26 7.86 29.65
N LYS A 551 2.51 7.37 28.42
CA LYS A 551 3.35 6.19 28.16
C LYS A 551 4.76 6.31 28.75
N GLY A 552 5.37 7.50 28.74
CA GLY A 552 6.71 7.74 29.26
C GLY A 552 6.79 7.82 30.80
N TRP A 553 5.86 8.53 31.43
CA TRP A 553 5.92 8.87 32.87
C TRP A 553 4.96 8.06 33.75
N SER A 554 4.19 7.12 33.19
CA SER A 554 3.35 6.18 33.95
C SER A 554 3.74 4.71 33.73
N ARG A 555 5.01 4.43 33.39
CA ARG A 555 5.49 3.05 33.22
C ARG A 555 5.18 2.20 34.48
N PRO A 556 4.78 0.93 34.34
CA PRO A 556 4.37 0.11 35.47
C PRO A 556 5.40 0.02 36.61
N TYR A 557 6.70 -0.05 36.26
CA TYR A 557 7.78 -0.03 37.25
C TYR A 557 7.81 1.27 38.06
N ASN A 558 7.71 2.42 37.39
CA ASN A 558 7.74 3.74 37.99
C ASN A 558 6.54 3.94 38.92
N VAL A 559 5.34 3.56 38.45
CA VAL A 559 4.10 3.62 39.27
C VAL A 559 4.24 2.74 40.51
N LYS A 560 4.72 1.48 40.36
CA LYS A 560 4.92 0.56 41.49
C LYS A 560 5.92 1.10 42.51
N LYS A 561 6.97 1.79 42.06
CA LYS A 561 7.99 2.39 42.93
C LYS A 561 7.62 3.77 43.45
N GLY A 562 6.49 4.35 43.04
CA GLY A 562 6.13 5.73 43.36
C GLY A 562 7.04 6.78 42.71
N HIS A 563 7.85 6.38 41.72
CA HIS A 563 8.75 7.28 40.98
C HIS A 563 7.97 8.03 39.89
N LEU A 564 7.04 8.88 40.32
CA LEU A 564 6.18 9.65 39.44
C LEU A 564 6.57 11.12 39.46
N SER A 565 6.21 11.85 38.40
CA SER A 565 6.38 13.30 38.34
C SER A 565 5.01 13.96 38.27
N TYR A 566 4.64 14.70 39.33
CA TYR A 566 3.40 15.46 39.36
C TYR A 566 3.27 16.39 38.15
N PHE A 567 4.35 17.13 37.83
CA PHE A 567 4.39 18.01 36.67
C PHE A 567 4.00 17.26 35.38
N GLN A 568 4.61 16.10 35.14
CA GLN A 568 4.37 15.32 33.91
C GLN A 568 2.95 14.77 33.84
N LEU A 569 2.43 14.27 34.97
CA LEU A 569 1.05 13.79 35.05
C LEU A 569 0.03 14.94 34.92
N ASN A 570 0.30 16.09 35.52
CA ASN A 570 -0.58 17.25 35.43
C ASN A 570 -0.59 17.86 34.02
N GLU A 571 0.55 17.92 33.34
CA GLU A 571 0.62 18.31 31.93
C GLU A 571 -0.13 17.33 31.02
N THR A 572 -0.02 16.02 31.30
CA THR A 572 -0.79 14.98 30.62
C THR A 572 -2.30 15.20 30.82
N ARG A 573 -2.74 15.42 32.07
CA ARG A 573 -4.13 15.75 32.40
C ARG A 573 -4.61 16.98 31.64
N HIS A 574 -3.84 18.06 31.65
CA HIS A 574 -4.20 19.30 30.95
C HIS A 574 -4.37 19.08 29.43
N GLY A 575 -3.46 18.33 28.81
CA GLY A 575 -3.54 18.01 27.38
C GLY A 575 -4.81 17.23 27.02
N LEU A 576 -5.12 16.21 27.82
CA LEU A 576 -6.32 15.39 27.65
C LEU A 576 -7.62 16.19 27.93
N GLU A 577 -7.68 16.99 29.00
CA GLU A 577 -8.85 17.84 29.31
C GLU A 577 -9.12 18.87 28.21
N LYS A 578 -8.05 19.44 27.66
CA LYS A 578 -8.16 20.35 26.51
C LYS A 578 -8.68 19.63 25.28
N SER A 579 -8.15 18.45 24.96
CA SER A 579 -8.62 17.65 23.82
C SER A 579 -10.10 17.29 23.98
N SER A 580 -10.49 16.70 25.12
CA SER A 580 -11.88 16.31 25.45
C SER A 580 -12.87 17.47 25.26
N ARG A 581 -12.61 18.62 25.91
CA ARG A 581 -13.51 19.79 25.84
C ARG A 581 -13.69 20.30 24.41
N GLU A 582 -12.62 20.35 23.62
CA GLU A 582 -12.68 20.89 22.27
C GLU A 582 -13.27 19.88 21.27
N LEU A 583 -13.02 18.58 21.44
CA LEU A 583 -13.67 17.53 20.67
C LEU A 583 -15.19 17.49 20.93
N MET A 584 -15.64 17.70 22.17
CA MET A 584 -17.08 17.79 22.47
C MET A 584 -17.75 18.96 21.73
N LYS A 585 -17.08 20.11 21.63
CA LYS A 585 -17.57 21.25 20.82
C LYS A 585 -17.61 20.91 19.33
N LEU A 586 -16.56 20.26 18.83
CA LEU A 586 -16.52 19.80 17.44
C LEU A 586 -17.60 18.77 17.16
N ARG A 587 -17.93 17.87 18.09
CA ARG A 587 -19.00 16.88 17.92
C ARG A 587 -20.33 17.52 17.60
N VAL A 588 -20.67 18.61 18.32
CA VAL A 588 -21.92 19.36 18.11
C VAL A 588 -21.90 20.07 16.75
N LYS A 589 -20.81 20.75 16.42
CA LYS A 589 -20.66 21.45 15.13
C LYS A 589 -20.55 20.50 13.94
N GLY A 590 -20.02 19.30 14.15
CA GLY A 590 -19.72 18.34 13.11
C GLY A 590 -20.97 17.93 12.34
N LYS A 591 -22.10 17.75 13.03
CA LYS A 591 -23.37 17.42 12.35
C LYS A 591 -23.75 18.48 11.31
N GLU A 592 -23.72 19.76 11.69
CA GLU A 592 -24.02 20.87 10.77
C GLU A 592 -23.07 20.90 9.57
N VAL A 593 -21.77 20.77 9.81
CA VAL A 593 -20.75 20.83 8.74
C VAL A 593 -20.87 19.63 7.80
N LEU A 594 -21.00 18.42 8.34
CA LEU A 594 -21.00 17.19 7.56
C LEU A 594 -22.27 17.03 6.73
N SER A 595 -23.43 17.44 7.28
CA SER A 595 -24.72 17.36 6.58
C SER A 595 -24.79 18.22 5.32
N ASN A 596 -23.85 19.16 5.11
CA ASN A 596 -23.74 19.88 3.85
C ASN A 596 -23.21 19.01 2.69
N PHE A 597 -22.51 17.91 3.01
CA PHE A 597 -21.77 17.11 2.02
C PHE A 597 -22.25 15.67 1.94
N PHE A 598 -22.77 15.13 3.04
CA PHE A 598 -23.13 13.72 3.15
C PHE A 598 -24.52 13.54 3.75
N ASP A 599 -25.08 12.34 3.55
CA ASP A 599 -26.31 11.93 4.22
C ASP A 599 -26.12 11.68 5.73
N ASP A 600 -27.23 11.49 6.43
CA ASP A 600 -27.25 11.31 7.88
C ASP A 600 -26.55 10.02 8.34
N GLU A 601 -26.54 8.96 7.52
CA GLU A 601 -25.88 7.69 7.88
C GLU A 601 -24.36 7.89 7.90
N THR A 602 -23.82 8.50 6.85
CA THR A 602 -22.40 8.85 6.73
C THR A 602 -21.98 9.88 7.78
N VAL A 603 -22.82 10.89 8.04
CA VAL A 603 -22.56 11.89 9.09
C VAL A 603 -22.46 11.20 10.46
N THR A 604 -23.39 10.29 10.76
CA THR A 604 -23.42 9.57 12.04
C THR A 604 -22.19 8.68 12.18
N GLU A 605 -21.90 7.85 11.16
CA GLU A 605 -20.74 6.98 11.13
C GLU A 605 -19.45 7.76 11.39
N TRP A 606 -19.22 8.86 10.68
CA TRP A 606 -18.00 9.66 10.84
C TRP A 606 -17.88 10.24 12.25
N LEU A 607 -18.96 10.81 12.80
CA LEU A 607 -18.91 11.43 14.13
C LEU A 607 -18.70 10.41 15.25
N GLU A 608 -19.35 9.25 15.16
CA GLU A 608 -19.20 8.17 16.14
C GLU A 608 -17.81 7.54 16.07
N ASP A 609 -17.35 7.17 14.87
CA ASP A 609 -16.04 6.51 14.67
C ASP A 609 -14.87 7.45 14.98
N LYS A 610 -14.94 8.73 14.58
CA LYS A 610 -13.80 9.64 14.72
C LYS A 610 -13.80 10.40 16.04
N ILE A 611 -14.92 11.03 16.40
CA ILE A 611 -14.96 11.91 17.57
C ILE A 611 -15.34 11.14 18.84
N ASP A 612 -16.40 10.35 18.81
CA ASP A 612 -16.90 9.69 20.03
C ASP A 612 -15.93 8.59 20.49
N ALA A 613 -15.40 7.78 19.56
CA ALA A 613 -14.38 6.79 19.89
C ALA A 613 -13.11 7.43 20.48
N THR A 614 -12.63 8.54 19.91
CA THR A 614 -11.48 9.29 20.44
C THR A 614 -11.77 9.86 21.82
N SER A 615 -12.98 10.39 22.03
CA SER A 615 -13.42 10.94 23.32
C SER A 615 -13.45 9.86 24.40
N HIS A 616 -13.94 8.65 24.07
CA HIS A 616 -13.94 7.51 24.99
C HIS A 616 -12.53 7.12 25.45
N VAL A 617 -11.54 7.11 24.54
CA VAL A 617 -10.13 6.86 24.89
C VAL A 617 -9.62 7.93 25.85
N ILE A 618 -9.89 9.21 25.55
CA ILE A 618 -9.46 10.33 26.39
C ILE A 618 -10.04 10.22 27.81
N ASP A 619 -11.31 9.87 27.95
CA ASP A 619 -11.96 9.75 29.26
C ASP A 619 -11.32 8.64 30.12
N LYS A 620 -10.99 7.50 29.50
CA LYS A 620 -10.27 6.40 30.17
C LYS A 620 -8.89 6.84 30.66
N GLU A 621 -8.14 7.53 29.81
CA GLU A 621 -6.79 8.01 30.15
C GLU A 621 -6.83 9.13 31.19
N LEU A 622 -7.81 10.03 31.11
CA LEU A 622 -8.04 11.07 32.11
C LEU A 622 -8.31 10.48 33.49
N LYS A 623 -9.16 9.45 33.56
CA LYS A 623 -9.44 8.73 34.80
C LYS A 623 -8.16 8.14 35.38
N GLN A 624 -7.38 7.43 34.55
CA GLN A 624 -6.10 6.83 34.97
C GLN A 624 -5.13 7.88 35.52
N VAL A 625 -4.98 9.03 34.84
CA VAL A 625 -4.08 10.10 35.27
C VAL A 625 -4.55 10.73 36.57
N LYS A 626 -5.85 11.00 36.72
CA LYS A 626 -6.43 11.57 37.94
C LYS A 626 -6.22 10.65 39.14
N GLU A 627 -6.44 9.35 38.98
CA GLU A 627 -6.20 8.35 40.03
C GLU A 627 -4.73 8.28 40.45
N MET A 628 -3.80 8.32 39.49
CA MET A 628 -2.36 8.34 39.81
C MET A 628 -1.96 9.61 40.56
N ILE A 629 -2.49 10.77 40.16
CA ILE A 629 -2.24 12.03 40.86
C ILE A 629 -2.75 11.91 42.30
N SER A 630 -4.04 11.59 42.49
CA SER A 630 -4.67 11.55 43.82
C SER A 630 -4.06 10.50 44.77
N LYS A 631 -3.48 9.43 44.23
CA LYS A 631 -2.90 8.35 45.03
C LYS A 631 -1.46 8.66 45.50
N HIS A 632 -0.71 9.45 44.72
CA HIS A 632 0.73 9.63 44.92
C HIS A 632 1.16 11.05 45.29
N PHE A 633 0.27 12.04 45.14
CA PHE A 633 0.46 13.45 45.47
C PHE A 633 -0.80 13.99 46.13
#